data_AF-A0A966F6M9-F1
#
_entry.id   AF-A0A966F6M9-F1
#
_cell.length_a   1.000
_cell.length_b   1.000
_cell.length_c   1.000
_cell.angle_alpha   90.00
_cell.angle_beta   90.00
_cell.angle_gamma   90.00
#
_symmetry.space_group_name_H-M   'P 1'
#
loop_
_entity.id
_entity.type
_entity.pdbx_description
1 polymer ?
#
loop_
_entity_poly.entity_id
_entity_poly.type
_entity_poly.pdbx_seq_one_letter_code
_entity_poly.pdbx_strand_id
1 'polypeptide(L)' 'MTDAPVVHIGENSPEQVAYKLMKHIARAEKVQLEGININSDREWIIKTYIMCRTAVAGHSNVEHVLGLGK' A
#
# COMPACT_ATOMS: atom_id res chain seq x y z
N MET A 1 -29.87 -1.89 20.50
CA MET A 1 -28.77 -1.05 20.00
C MET A 1 -27.67 -2.00 19.59
N THR A 2 -27.44 -2.17 18.29
CA THR A 2 -26.47 -3.12 17.77
C THR A 2 -25.09 -2.48 17.85
N ASP A 3 -24.37 -2.80 18.91
CA ASP A 3 -22.94 -2.52 19.04
C ASP A 3 -22.21 -3.32 17.95
N ALA A 4 -21.97 -2.66 16.81
CA ALA A 4 -21.12 -3.23 15.77
C ALA A 4 -19.68 -3.19 16.30
N PRO A 5 -18.95 -4.31 16.32
CA PRO A 5 -17.57 -4.31 16.78
C PRO A 5 -16.79 -3.37 15.86
N VAL A 6 -16.43 -2.19 16.39
CA VAL A 6 -15.40 -1.35 15.80
C VAL A 6 -14.11 -2.16 15.94
N VAL A 7 -13.80 -2.90 14.88
CA VAL A 7 -12.53 -3.59 14.76
C VAL A 7 -11.48 -2.50 14.64
N HIS A 8 -10.90 -2.11 15.77
CA HIS A 8 -9.70 -1.28 15.83
C HIS A 8 -8.54 -2.14 15.32
N ILE A 9 -8.52 -2.49 14.03
CA ILE A 9 -7.31 -2.94 13.34
C ILE A 9 -6.30 -1.83 13.60
N GLY A 10 -5.31 -2.15 14.43
CA GLY A 10 -4.50 -1.19 15.19
C GLY A 10 -4.20 0.08 14.40
N GLU A 11 -4.67 1.21 14.89
CA GLU A 11 -4.25 2.51 14.39
C GLU A 11 -2.72 2.56 14.40
N ASN A 12 -2.11 2.81 13.24
CA ASN A 12 -0.66 2.73 12.99
C ASN A 12 -0.05 1.32 12.88
N SER A 13 -0.84 0.30 12.52
CA SER A 13 -0.25 -0.96 12.06
C SER A 13 0.62 -0.72 10.81
N PRO A 14 1.69 -1.51 10.59
CA PRO A 14 2.53 -1.36 9.41
C PRO A 14 1.75 -1.52 8.10
N GLU A 15 0.66 -2.29 8.10
CA GLU A 15 -0.26 -2.43 6.98
C GLU A 15 -1.02 -1.12 6.69
N GLN A 16 -1.53 -0.44 7.71
CA GLN A 16 -2.17 0.86 7.53
C GLN A 16 -1.19 1.90 6.99
N VAL A 17 0.04 1.93 7.49
CA VAL A 17 1.07 2.87 7.02
C VAL A 17 1.47 2.54 5.58
N ALA A 18 1.62 1.27 5.22
CA ALA A 18 1.89 0.84 3.85
C ALA A 18 0.76 1.23 2.89
N TYR A 19 -0.49 1.07 3.32
CA TYR A 19 -1.65 1.47 2.53
C TYR A 19 -1.76 3.00 2.36
N LYS A 20 -1.44 3.78 3.40
CA LYS A 20 -1.34 5.25 3.29
C LYS A 20 -0.24 5.64 2.29
N LEU A 21 0.94 5.03 2.37
CA LEU A 21 2.04 5.26 1.44
C LEU A 21 1.63 4.95 -0.02
N MET A 22 0.97 3.81 -0.23
CA MET A 22 0.44 3.43 -1.54
C MET A 22 -0.53 4.47 -2.11
N LYS A 23 -1.40 5.07 -1.28
CA LYS A 23 -2.28 6.17 -1.73
C LYS A 23 -1.51 7.44 -2.12
N HIS A 24 -0.40 7.75 -1.45
CA HIS A 24 0.46 8.86 -1.84
C HIS A 24 1.14 8.61 -3.19
N ILE A 25 1.64 7.39 -3.42
CA ILE A 25 2.23 6.98 -4.70
C ILE A 25 1.18 7.06 -5.82
N ALA A 26 -0.02 6.50 -5.59
CA ALA A 26 -1.11 6.56 -6.56
C ALA A 26 -1.43 8.01 -6.98
N ARG A 27 -1.45 8.96 -6.01
CA ARG A 27 -1.64 10.38 -6.31
C ARG A 27 -0.51 10.98 -7.13
N ALA A 28 0.75 10.62 -6.85
CA ALA A 28 1.91 11.08 -7.60
C ALA A 28 1.93 10.55 -9.03
N GLU A 29 1.53 9.28 -9.22
CA GLU A 29 1.47 8.61 -10.52
C GLU A 29 0.17 8.87 -11.30
N LYS A 30 -0.76 9.65 -10.73
CA LYS A 30 -2.11 9.90 -11.28
C LYS A 30 -2.90 8.60 -11.51
N VAL A 31 -2.65 7.61 -10.64
CA VAL A 31 -3.38 6.35 -10.56
C VAL A 31 -4.53 6.51 -9.56
N GLN A 32 -5.71 6.09 -9.97
CA GLN A 32 -6.95 6.16 -9.22
C GLN A 32 -7.30 4.77 -8.70
N LEU A 33 -7.16 4.61 -7.38
CA LEU A 33 -7.40 3.36 -6.64
C LEU A 33 -8.87 3.15 -6.24
N GLU A 34 -9.63 4.23 -6.12
CA GLU A 34 -11.00 4.23 -5.59
C GLU A 34 -11.89 5.15 -6.45
N GLY A 35 -13.15 4.76 -6.66
CA GLY A 35 -14.14 5.52 -7.43
C GLY A 35 -14.63 4.82 -8.70
N ILE A 36 -15.22 5.61 -9.61
CA ILE A 36 -15.94 5.10 -10.80
C ILE A 36 -15.00 4.74 -11.96
N ASN A 37 -13.82 5.37 -12.03
CA ASN A 37 -12.85 5.16 -13.12
C ASN A 37 -11.50 4.71 -12.55
N ILE A 38 -11.45 3.45 -12.14
CA ILE A 38 -10.22 2.82 -11.64
C ILE A 38 -9.32 2.55 -12.85
N ASN A 39 -8.21 3.28 -12.92
CA ASN A 39 -7.17 3.09 -13.95
C ASN A 39 -5.97 2.30 -13.42
N SER A 40 -6.16 1.58 -12.31
CA SER A 40 -5.13 0.77 -11.65
C SER A 40 -5.20 -0.68 -12.14
N ASP A 41 -4.12 -1.21 -12.69
CA ASP A 41 -4.01 -2.64 -12.98
C ASP A 41 -3.89 -3.46 -11.70
N ARG A 42 -4.49 -4.66 -11.68
CA ARG A 42 -4.38 -5.61 -10.56
C ARG A 42 -2.92 -5.87 -10.18
N GLU A 43 -2.05 -5.97 -11.17
CA GLU A 43 -0.62 -6.18 -10.96
C GLU A 43 0.05 -4.99 -10.27
N TRP A 44 -0.27 -3.76 -10.70
CA TRP A 44 0.23 -2.54 -10.10
C TRP A 44 -0.19 -2.44 -8.63
N ILE A 45 -1.44 -2.76 -8.31
CA ILE A 45 -1.97 -2.73 -6.94
C ILE A 45 -1.16 -3.67 -6.03
N ILE A 46 -0.99 -4.93 -6.45
CA ILE A 46 -0.32 -5.95 -5.64
C ILE A 46 1.16 -5.61 -5.47
N LYS A 47 1.86 -5.26 -6.56
CA LYS A 47 3.28 -4.89 -6.52
C LYS A 47 3.51 -3.67 -5.63
N THR A 48 2.72 -2.61 -5.82
CA THR A 48 2.87 -1.36 -5.07
C THR A 48 2.61 -1.55 -3.60
N TYR A 49 1.58 -2.31 -3.23
CA TYR A 49 1.33 -2.63 -1.83
C TYR A 49 2.49 -3.41 -1.19
N ILE A 50 3.04 -4.42 -1.88
CA ILE A 50 4.20 -5.18 -1.39
C ILE A 50 5.43 -4.27 -1.22
N MET A 51 5.71 -3.39 -2.19
CA MET A 51 6.80 -2.42 -2.09
C MET A 51 6.62 -1.50 -0.88
N CYS A 52 5.41 -0.97 -0.67
CA CYS A 52 5.10 -0.11 0.48
C CYS A 52 5.25 -0.87 1.80
N ARG A 53 4.80 -2.11 1.86
CA ARG A 53 4.88 -2.96 3.06
C ARG A 53 6.32 -3.31 3.41
N THR A 54 7.16 -3.58 2.41
CA THR A 54 8.61 -3.78 2.59
C THR A 54 9.30 -2.52 3.09
N ALA A 55 8.95 -1.35 2.51
CA ALA A 55 9.50 -0.05 2.93
C ALA A 55 9.14 0.28 4.39
N VAL A 56 7.89 0.05 4.79
CA VAL A 56 7.40 0.30 6.15
C VAL A 56 7.95 -0.70 7.16
N ALA A 57 8.18 -1.95 6.76
CA ALA A 57 8.79 -2.98 7.62
C ALA A 57 10.27 -2.70 7.94
N GLY A 58 10.88 -1.65 7.37
CA GLY A 58 12.26 -1.27 7.66
C GLY A 58 13.29 -2.26 7.10
N HIS A 59 12.90 -3.11 6.15
CA HIS A 59 13.85 -3.95 5.45
C HIS A 59 14.69 -3.06 4.53
N SER A 60 15.91 -2.73 4.96
CA SER A 60 16.93 -1.97 4.23
C SER A 60 17.40 -2.63 2.92
N ASN A 61 16.72 -3.67 2.44
CA ASN A 61 17.11 -4.50 1.30
C ASN A 61 16.14 -4.31 0.13
N VAL A 62 15.80 -3.05 -0.14
CA VAL A 62 14.89 -2.62 -1.23
C VAL A 62 15.44 -3.03 -2.61
N GLU A 63 16.77 -3.14 -2.73
CA GLU A 63 17.46 -3.49 -3.97
C GLU A 63 17.16 -4.92 -4.44
N HIS A 64 17.01 -5.88 -3.52
CA HIS A 64 16.78 -7.28 -3.87
C HIS A 64 15.32 -7.56 -4.27
N VAL A 65 14.36 -6.75 -3.79
CA VAL A 65 12.93 -6.89 -4.12
C VAL A 65 12.58 -6.24 -5.46
N LEU A 66 13.29 -5.17 -5.83
CA LEU A 66 13.05 -4.43 -7.07
C LEU A 66 13.86 -4.93 -8.27
N GLY A 67 14.79 -5.88 -8.08
CA GLY A 67 15.64 -6.39 -9.16
C GLY A 67 16.46 -5.28 -9.83
N LEU A 68 16.79 -4.21 -9.10
CA LEU A 68 17.56 -3.05 -9.58
C LEU A 68 19.07 -3.21 -9.33
N GLY A 69 19.53 -4.44 -9.11
CA GLY A 69 20.96 -4.80 -9.14
C GLY A 69 21.38 -5.11 -10.58
N LYS A 70 22.38 -4.37 -11.06
CA LYS A 70 23.06 -4.63 -12.34
C LYS A 70 23.74 -5.99 -12.37
#